data_AF-A0A2G9N0X7-F1
#
_entry.id   AF-A0A2G9N0X7-F1
#
_cell.length_a   1.000
_cell.length_b   1.000
_cell.length_c   1.000
_cell.angle_alpha   90.00
_cell.angle_beta   90.00
_cell.angle_gamma   90.00
#
_symmetry.space_group_name_H-M   'P 1'
#
loop_
_entity.id
_entity.type
_entity.pdbx_description
1 polymer ?
#
loop_
_entity_poly.entity_id
_entity_poly.type
_entity_poly.pdbx_seq_one_letter_code
_entity_poly.pdbx_strand_id
1 'polypeptide(L)' 'MKKKIKITKTTAEGNMRFFSGEIRQLNQESLILKDRYNQLVMIKYSQIEHIQSIEGELE' A
#
# COMPACT_ATOMS: atom_id res chain seq x y z
N MET A 1 -11.73 13.71 4.87
CA MET A 1 -11.69 12.26 5.10
C MET A 1 -10.38 11.71 4.56
N LYS A 2 -9.64 10.90 5.33
CA LYS A 2 -8.37 10.32 4.86
C LYS A 2 -8.66 8.99 4.13
N LYS A 3 -8.31 8.90 2.84
CA LYS A 3 -8.52 7.70 2.00
C LYS A 3 -7.47 6.63 2.35
N LYS A 4 -7.90 5.39 2.54
CA LYS A 4 -7.06 4.23 2.84
C LYS A 4 -7.12 3.21 1.73
N ILE A 5 -6.07 2.42 1.57
CA ILE A 5 -6.01 1.39 0.55
C ILE A 5 -5.38 0.09 1.08
N LYS A 6 -5.74 -1.02 0.44
CA LYS A 6 -5.07 -2.31 0.52
C LYS A 6 -4.35 -2.57 -0.80
N ILE A 7 -3.13 -3.04 -0.73
CA ILE A 7 -2.31 -3.43 -1.88
C ILE A 7 -1.82 -4.85 -1.67
N THR A 8 -1.97 -5.66 -2.71
CA THR A 8 -1.30 -6.94 -2.84
C THR A 8 -0.14 -6.77 -3.80
N LYS A 9 1.06 -7.20 -3.39
CA LYS A 9 2.24 -7.24 -4.26
C LYS A 9 2.96 -8.58 -4.20
N THR A 10 3.56 -8.97 -5.31
CA THR A 10 4.45 -10.13 -5.38
C THR A 10 5.85 -9.70 -4.91
N THR A 11 6.43 -10.43 -3.96
CA THR A 11 7.81 -10.20 -3.52
C THR A 11 8.80 -10.76 -4.54
N ALA A 12 10.07 -10.38 -4.44
CA ALA A 12 11.13 -10.93 -5.29
C ALA A 12 11.25 -12.46 -5.17
N GLU A 13 10.76 -13.05 -4.09
CA GLU A 13 10.73 -14.50 -3.84
C GLU A 13 9.49 -15.18 -4.44
N GLY A 14 8.63 -14.46 -5.17
CA GLY A 14 7.39 -14.98 -5.74
C GLY A 14 6.23 -15.11 -4.74
N ASN A 15 6.42 -14.69 -3.48
CA ASN A 15 5.39 -14.75 -2.46
C ASN A 15 4.47 -13.52 -2.54
N MET A 16 3.17 -13.71 -2.36
CA MET A 16 2.23 -12.59 -2.24
C MET A 16 2.28 -11.99 -0.83
N ARG A 17 2.40 -10.67 -0.73
CA ARG A 17 2.28 -9.92 0.54
C ARG A 17 1.27 -8.79 0.43
N PHE A 18 0.57 -8.54 1.52
CA PHE A 18 -0.43 -7.49 1.64
C PHE A 18 0.11 -6.30 2.43
N PHE A 19 -0.28 -5.09 1.99
CA PHE A 19 0.04 -3.83 2.63
C PHE A 19 -1.24 -3.01 2.72
N SER A 20 -1.50 -2.43 3.89
CA SER A 20 -2.63 -1.50 4.06
C SER A 20 -2.15 -0.25 4.76
N GLY A 21 -2.77 0.88 4.41
CA GLY A 21 -2.37 2.15 4.98
C GLY A 21 -3.07 3.34 4.36
N GLU A 22 -2.73 4.50 4.89
CA GLU A 22 -3.12 5.78 4.33
C GLU A 22 -2.11 6.21 3.27
N ILE A 23 -2.62 6.64 2.10
CA ILE A 23 -1.77 7.22 1.06
C ILE A 23 -1.17 8.53 1.60
N ARG A 24 0.16 8.61 1.59
CA ARG A 24 0.90 9.82 1.98
C ARG A 24 1.42 10.57 0.78
N GLN A 25 1.96 9.85 -0.19
CA GLN A 25 2.55 10.44 -1.38
C GLN A 25 2.41 9.50 -2.56
N LEU A 26 2.19 10.09 -3.74
CA LEU A 26 2.18 9.40 -5.02
C LEU A 26 3.30 10.01 -5.87
N ASN A 27 4.18 9.16 -6.37
CA ASN A 27 5.21 9.53 -7.33
C ASN A 27 4.88 8.88 -8.69
N GLN A 28 5.67 9.17 -9.72
CA GLN A 28 5.48 8.58 -11.06
C GLN A 28 5.63 7.06 -11.08
N GLU A 29 6.50 6.48 -10.24
CA GLU A 29 6.82 5.05 -10.27
C GLU A 29 6.39 4.28 -9.01
N SER A 30 6.01 4.99 -7.95
CA SER A 30 5.74 4.40 -6.64
C SER A 30 4.71 5.17 -5.85
N LEU A 31 4.09 4.47 -4.91
CA LEU A 31 3.24 5.01 -3.87
C LEU A 31 3.92 4.85 -2.51
N ILE A 32 3.73 5.84 -1.63
CA ILE A 32 4.13 5.77 -0.22
C ILE A 32 2.86 5.68 0.64
N LEU A 33 2.77 4.60 1.41
CA LEU A 33 1.75 4.37 2.42
C LEU A 33 2.30 4.61 3.82
N LYS A 34 1.44 5.10 4.72
CA LYS A 34 1.67 5.01 6.16
C LYS A 34 0.81 3.89 6.72
N ASP A 35 1.42 2.87 7.27
CA ASP A 35 0.71 1.73 7.88
C ASP A 35 0.19 2.06 9.29
N ARG A 36 -0.46 1.08 9.93
CA ARG A 36 -1.00 1.20 11.30
C ARG A 36 0.07 1.40 12.37
N TYR A 37 1.31 0.96 12.12
CA TYR A 37 2.44 1.12 13.02
C TYR A 37 3.17 2.46 12.82
N ASN A 38 2.55 3.39 12.07
CA ASN A 38 3.12 4.65 11.65
C ASN A 38 4.39 4.52 10.79
N GLN A 39 4.66 3.34 10.21
CA GLN A 39 5.80 3.13 9.32
C GLN A 39 5.46 3.57 7.90
N LEU A 40 6.45 4.14 7.22
CA LEU A 40 6.33 4.52 5.82
C LEU A 40 6.78 3.34 4.94
N VAL A 41 5.90 2.91 4.05
CA VAL A 41 6.13 1.82 3.12
C VAL A 41 6.06 2.35 1.70
N MET A 42 7.15 2.18 0.96
CA MET A 42 7.20 2.48 -0.47
C MET A 42 6.86 1.23 -1.28
N ILE A 43 5.93 1.35 -2.22
CA ILE A 43 5.50 0.28 -3.12
C ILE A 43 5.65 0.77 -4.56
N LYS A 44 6.48 0.09 -5.36
CA LYS A 44 6.61 0.34 -6.79
C LYS A 44 5.36 -0.17 -7.51
N TYR A 45 4.81 0.60 -8.44
CA TYR A 45 3.62 0.19 -9.18
C TYR A 45 3.83 -1.11 -9.98
N SER A 46 5.05 -1.33 -10.48
CA SER A 46 5.43 -2.55 -11.19
C SER A 46 5.36 -3.84 -10.36
N GLN A 47 5.24 -3.74 -9.04
CA GLN A 47 5.10 -4.89 -8.14
C GLN A 47 3.65 -5.12 -7.71
N ILE A 48 2.75 -4.20 -8.02
CA ILE A 48 1.36 -4.24 -7.55
C ILE A 48 0.57 -5.18 -8.45
N GLU A 49 -0.02 -6.19 -7.83
CA GLU A 49 -0.95 -7.10 -8.50
C GLU A 49 -2.39 -6.59 -8.37
N HIS A 50 -2.74 -6.06 -7.19
CA HIS A 50 -4.11 -5.65 -6.90
C HIS A 50 -4.16 -4.46 -5.94
N ILE A 51 -5.11 -3.54 -6.17
CA ILE A 51 -5.39 -2.38 -5.32
C ILE A 51 -6.87 -2.37 -4.94
N GLN A 52 -7.16 -2.16 -3.66
CA GLN A 52 -8.53 -1.98 -3.16
C GLN A 52 -8.60 -0.70 -2.32
N SER A 53 -9.60 0.14 -2.60
CA SER A 53 -9.95 1.25 -1.70
C SER A 53 -10.63 0.67 -0.46
N ILE A 54 -10.24 1.13 0.72
CA ILE A 54 -10.88 0.76 1.99
C ILE A 54 -11.50 2.01 2.59
N GLU A 55 -12.79 1.95 2.90
CA GLU A 55 -13.46 2.95 3.73
C GLU A 55 -13.49 2.42 5.18
N GLY A 56 -12.89 3.12 6.15
CA GLY A 56 -12.94 2.71 7.58
C GLY A 56 -11.69 3.03 8.42
N GLU A 57 -11.73 2.78 9.74
CA GLU A 57 -10.57 2.85 10.64
C GLU A 57 -9.58 1.69 10.40
N LEU A 58 -8.27 1.95 10.59
CA LEU A 58 -7.22 0.93 10.39
C LEU A 58 -7.06 0.28 11.76
N GLU A 59 -7.39 -1.01 11.88
CA GLU A 59 -7.10 -1.82 13.08
C GLU A 59 -5.60 -2.06 13.26
#